data_AF-A0A0D2JZN4-F1
#
_entry.id   AF-A0A0D2JZN4-F1
#
_cell.length_a   1.000
_cell.length_b   1.000
_cell.length_c   1.000
_cell.angle_alpha   90.00
_cell.angle_beta   90.00
_cell.angle_gamma   90.00
#
_symmetry.space_group_name_H-M   'P 1'
#
loop_
_entity.id
_entity.type
_entity.pdbx_description
1 polymer ?
#
loop_
_entity_poly.entity_id
_entity_poly.type
_entity_poly.pdbx_seq_one_letter_code
_entity_poly.pdbx_strand_id
1 'polypeptide(L)'
;MSVIPLNGREYPPEAVWQAQELYCVARLTYAQVEREMGIAASTLKRWGKQYGWREKRESLARAESEMKADIVLARAGMIKELLDSRDPMIGFAVAKLEDMALKHAQAERDGQIQAAKSTPKPRQITSQADAAQALQEAVEIKLGRMLADPAEVDLKTVKGIKDALSLVAEMQPKENNNATNKGLTADQVETIRNRILGDG
;
A
#
# COMPACT_ATOMS: atom_id res chain seq x y z
N MET A 1 18.99 8.85 1.46
CA MET A 1 18.47 9.22 2.78
C MET A 1 19.36 10.31 3.34
N SER A 2 18.90 11.55 3.33
CA SER A 2 19.64 12.67 3.92
C SER A 2 19.21 12.80 5.37
N VAL A 3 19.91 12.11 6.27
CA VAL A 3 19.68 12.22 7.71
C VAL A 3 20.12 13.61 8.15
N ILE A 4 19.21 14.41 8.69
CA ILE A 4 19.53 15.78 9.13
C ILE A 4 20.34 15.69 10.42
N PRO A 5 21.58 16.24 10.47
CA PRO A 5 22.40 16.22 11.66
C PRO A 5 21.80 17.10 12.77
N LEU A 6 21.91 16.64 14.01
CA LEU A 6 21.53 17.43 15.19
C LEU A 6 22.59 18.50 15.47
N ASN A 7 22.16 19.72 15.81
CA ASN A 7 23.04 20.73 16.42
C ASN A 7 23.14 20.44 17.92
N GLY A 8 23.94 19.42 18.27
CA GLY A 8 24.01 18.93 19.65
C GLY A 8 22.78 18.09 20.03
N ARG A 9 21.86 18.62 20.85
CA ARG A 9 20.62 17.92 21.28
C ARG A 9 19.36 18.37 20.55
N GLU A 10 19.43 19.42 19.73
CA GLU A 10 18.28 19.98 19.02
C GLU A 10 18.45 19.87 17.50
N TYR A 11 17.33 19.71 16.80
CA TYR A 11 17.33 19.74 15.34
C TYR A 11 17.47 21.18 14.84
N PRO A 12 18.15 21.40 13.70
CA PRO A 12 18.21 22.73 13.11
C PRO A 12 16.81 23.22 12.70
N PRO A 13 16.54 24.54 12.74
CA PRO A 13 15.23 25.12 12.35
C PRO A 13 14.77 24.68 10.96
N GLU A 14 15.70 24.51 10.03
CA GLU A 14 15.47 24.05 8.65
C GLU A 14 14.82 22.65 8.63
N ALA A 15 15.14 21.79 9.60
CA ALA A 15 14.52 20.48 9.73
C ALA A 15 13.01 20.59 9.98
N VAL A 16 12.59 21.60 10.76
CA VAL A 16 11.18 21.85 11.03
C VAL A 16 10.47 22.29 9.75
N TRP A 17 11.10 23.15 8.95
CA TRP A 17 10.53 23.65 7.70
C TRP A 17 10.43 22.54 6.64
N GLN A 18 11.49 21.76 6.46
CA GLN A 18 11.49 20.62 5.53
C GLN A 18 10.46 19.56 5.94
N ALA A 19 10.37 19.24 7.24
CA ALA A 19 9.35 18.34 7.75
C ALA A 19 7.91 18.89 7.52
N GLN A 20 7.73 20.19 7.70
CA GLN A 20 6.45 20.85 7.42
C GLN A 20 6.10 20.74 5.92
N GLU A 21 7.04 21.01 5.01
CA GLU A 21 6.81 20.89 3.57
C GLU A 21 6.41 19.46 3.17
N LEU A 22 7.15 18.46 3.66
CA LEU A 22 6.85 17.06 3.41
C LEU A 22 5.45 16.65 3.93
N TYR A 23 5.08 17.11 5.13
CA TYR A 23 3.79 16.78 5.74
C TYR A 23 2.62 17.55 5.12
N CYS A 24 2.76 18.86 4.93
CA CYS A 24 1.69 19.75 4.50
C CYS A 24 1.53 19.76 2.98
N VAL A 25 2.63 19.93 2.23
CA VAL A 25 2.62 20.09 0.77
C VAL A 25 2.69 18.74 0.08
N ALA A 26 3.68 17.90 0.40
CA ALA A 26 3.79 16.56 -0.18
C ALA A 26 2.78 15.55 0.42
N ARG A 27 1.95 16.01 1.37
CA ARG A 27 0.86 15.24 2.02
C ARG A 27 1.30 13.92 2.65
N LEU A 28 2.58 13.79 3.01
CA LEU A 28 3.09 12.60 3.68
C LEU A 28 2.49 12.45 5.08
N THR A 29 2.41 11.22 5.56
CA THR A 29 2.11 10.90 6.96
C THR A 29 3.35 11.12 7.82
N TYR A 30 3.19 11.32 9.14
CA TYR A 30 4.34 11.43 10.04
C TYR A 30 5.31 10.24 9.95
N ALA A 31 4.79 9.03 9.71
CA ALA A 31 5.62 7.83 9.53
C ALA A 31 6.40 7.81 8.19
N GLN A 32 5.90 8.49 7.16
CA GLN A 32 6.63 8.69 5.91
C GLN A 32 7.70 9.76 6.06
N VAL A 33 7.37 10.88 6.71
CA VAL A 33 8.33 11.96 7.00
C VAL A 33 9.47 11.46 7.92
N GLU A 34 9.15 10.62 8.90
CA GLU A 34 10.14 9.94 9.75
C GLU A 34 11.10 9.08 8.94
N ARG A 35 10.59 8.30 7.99
CA ARG A 35 11.44 7.48 7.10
C ARG A 35 12.30 8.34 6.16
N GLU A 36 11.76 9.45 5.69
CA GLU A 36 12.47 10.34 4.75
C GLU A 36 13.61 11.09 5.44
N MET A 37 13.37 11.60 6.65
CA MET A 37 14.29 12.51 7.34
C MET A 37 15.04 11.88 8.52
N GLY A 38 14.66 10.69 8.96
CA GLY A 38 15.22 10.04 10.15
C GLY A 38 14.79 10.67 11.48
N ILE A 39 13.72 11.49 11.48
CA ILE A 39 13.23 12.19 12.68
C ILE A 39 12.07 11.41 13.29
N ALA A 40 12.16 11.09 14.59
CA ALA A 40 11.13 10.34 15.31
C ALA A 40 9.73 10.97 15.15
N ALA A 41 8.72 10.14 14.88
CA ALA A 41 7.34 10.61 14.68
C ALA A 41 6.76 11.38 15.89
N SER A 42 7.22 11.10 17.11
CA SER A 42 6.83 11.85 18.32
C SER A 42 7.29 13.31 18.27
N THR A 43 8.52 13.56 17.82
CA THR A 43 9.07 14.91 17.58
C THR A 43 8.28 15.64 16.50
N LEU A 44 8.00 14.96 15.39
CA LEU A 44 7.23 15.53 14.29
C LEU A 44 5.81 15.91 14.72
N LYS A 45 5.14 15.06 15.52
CA LYS A 45 3.81 15.38 16.08
C LYS A 45 3.86 16.58 17.01
N ARG A 46 4.92 16.72 17.82
CA ARG A 46 5.12 17.88 18.70
C ARG A 46 5.25 19.17 17.88
N TRP A 47 6.09 19.18 16.85
CA TRP A 47 6.21 20.32 15.94
C TRP A 47 4.90 20.61 15.21
N GLY A 48 4.23 19.57 14.73
CA GLY A 48 2.92 19.70 14.08
C GLY A 48 1.88 20.39 14.95
N LYS A 49 1.86 20.08 16.25
CA LYS A 49 1.01 20.78 17.23
C LYS A 49 1.48 22.21 17.48
N GLN A 50 2.78 22.42 17.66
CA GLN A 50 3.35 23.74 17.96
C GLN A 50 3.14 24.75 16.83
N TYR A 51 3.25 24.31 15.57
CA TYR A 51 3.21 25.18 14.39
C TYR A 51 1.93 25.05 13.55
N GLY A 52 0.91 24.36 14.08
CA GLY A 52 -0.41 24.24 13.42
C GLY A 52 -0.37 23.58 12.05
N TRP A 53 0.40 22.50 11.89
CA TRP A 53 0.60 21.87 10.58
C TRP A 53 -0.68 21.26 10.01
N ARG A 54 -1.60 20.81 10.87
CA ARG A 54 -2.86 20.21 10.42
C ARG A 54 -3.75 21.25 9.74
N GLU A 55 -3.87 22.40 10.38
CA GLU A 55 -4.64 23.55 9.89
C GLU A 55 -4.02 24.10 8.59
N LYS A 56 -2.68 24.20 8.53
CA LYS A 56 -1.97 24.56 7.30
C LYS A 56 -2.23 23.58 6.16
N ARG A 57 -2.16 22.28 6.44
CA ARG A 57 -2.42 21.23 5.45
C ARG A 57 -3.86 21.29 4.93
N GLU A 58 -4.83 21.57 5.80
CA GLU A 58 -6.23 21.75 5.39
C GLU A 58 -6.41 23.01 4.53
N SER A 59 -5.82 24.13 4.95
CA SER A 59 -5.87 25.39 4.17
C SER A 59 -5.26 25.22 2.78
N LEU A 60 -4.11 24.54 2.67
CA LEU A 60 -3.50 24.21 1.38
C LEU A 60 -4.40 23.31 0.54
N ALA A 61 -5.01 22.28 1.14
CA ALA A 61 -5.91 21.39 0.41
C ALA A 61 -7.15 22.12 -0.12
N ARG A 62 -7.67 23.09 0.64
CA ARG A 62 -8.79 23.94 0.22
C ARG A 62 -8.38 24.85 -0.94
N ALA A 63 -7.27 25.56 -0.80
CA ALA A 63 -6.74 26.44 -1.85
C ALA A 63 -6.42 25.67 -3.15
N GLU A 64 -5.86 24.47 -3.04
CA GLU A 64 -5.60 23.61 -4.19
C GLU A 64 -6.90 23.16 -4.88
N SER A 65 -7.94 22.84 -4.11
CA SER A 65 -9.25 22.48 -4.67
C SER A 65 -9.93 23.65 -5.38
N GLU A 66 -9.84 24.85 -4.81
CA GLU A 66 -10.37 26.08 -5.40
C GLU A 66 -9.63 26.42 -6.69
N MET A 67 -8.30 26.38 -6.66
CA MET A 67 -7.46 26.59 -7.85
C MET A 67 -7.79 25.60 -8.99
N LYS A 68 -8.07 24.33 -8.67
CA LYS A 68 -8.50 23.35 -9.68
C LYS A 68 -9.83 23.74 -10.33
N ALA A 69 -10.78 24.25 -9.55
CA ALA A 69 -12.05 24.76 -10.09
C ALA A 69 -11.83 26.01 -10.95
N ASP A 70 -11.03 26.96 -10.47
CA ASP A 70 -10.73 28.20 -11.18
C ASP A 70 -10.04 27.95 -12.52
N ILE A 71 -9.13 26.98 -12.60
CA ILE A 71 -8.48 26.60 -13.86
C ILE A 71 -9.51 26.07 -14.88
N VAL A 72 -10.47 25.25 -14.44
CA VAL A 72 -11.53 24.74 -15.32
C VAL A 72 -12.41 25.89 -15.82
N LEU A 73 -12.78 26.82 -14.93
CA LEU A 73 -13.58 27.98 -15.28
C LEU A 73 -12.83 28.93 -16.22
N ALA A 74 -11.55 29.19 -15.98
CA ALA A 74 -10.70 30.02 -16.83
C ALA A 74 -10.56 29.43 -18.24
N ARG A 75 -10.33 28.11 -18.34
CA ARG A 75 -10.30 27.40 -19.63
C ARG A 75 -11.62 27.52 -20.37
N ALA A 76 -12.74 27.28 -19.69
CA ALA A 76 -14.07 27.41 -20.30
C ALA A 76 -14.35 28.85 -20.78
N GLY A 77 -13.94 29.85 -20.00
CA GLY A 77 -14.05 31.26 -20.37
C GLY A 77 -13.23 31.61 -21.61
N MET A 78 -11.96 31.20 -21.65
CA MET A 78 -11.09 31.47 -22.81
C MET A 78 -11.55 30.76 -24.09
N ILE A 79 -12.10 29.55 -23.99
CA ILE A 79 -12.67 28.86 -25.15
C ILE A 79 -13.87 29.64 -25.69
N LYS A 80 -14.76 30.14 -24.83
CA LYS A 80 -15.90 30.97 -25.26
C LYS A 80 -15.41 32.25 -25.95
N GLU A 81 -14.46 32.95 -25.33
CA GLU A 81 -13.87 34.16 -25.89
C GLU A 81 -13.21 33.90 -27.26
N LEU A 82 -12.55 32.76 -27.43
CA LEU A 82 -11.99 32.34 -28.73
C LEU A 82 -13.08 32.14 -29.79
N LEU A 83 -14.20 31.51 -29.43
CA LEU A 83 -15.31 31.28 -30.36
C LEU A 83 -15.96 32.60 -30.82
N ASP A 84 -16.05 33.56 -29.91
CA ASP A 84 -16.67 34.87 -30.14
C ASP A 84 -15.73 35.80 -30.93
N SER A 85 -14.49 35.98 -30.46
CA SER A 85 -13.51 36.90 -31.06
C SER A 85 -12.81 36.34 -32.30
N ARG A 86 -12.64 35.01 -32.37
CA ARG A 86 -11.78 34.30 -33.34
C ARG A 86 -10.34 34.84 -33.39
N ASP A 87 -9.87 35.45 -32.30
CA ASP A 87 -8.52 35.99 -32.20
C ASP A 87 -7.47 34.86 -32.16
N PRO A 88 -6.52 34.82 -33.11
CA PRO A 88 -5.43 33.84 -33.11
C PRO A 88 -4.57 33.84 -31.83
N MET A 89 -4.41 34.96 -31.15
CA MET A 89 -3.65 35.03 -29.88
C MET A 89 -4.37 34.29 -28.76
N ILE A 90 -5.70 34.46 -28.66
CA ILE A 90 -6.53 33.70 -27.71
C ILE A 90 -6.51 32.22 -28.08
N GLY A 91 -6.52 31.90 -29.39
CA GLY A 91 -6.39 30.54 -29.89
C GLY A 91 -5.10 29.85 -29.44
N PHE A 92 -3.98 30.56 -29.52
CA PHE A 92 -2.69 30.07 -29.02
C PHE A 92 -2.69 29.87 -27.50
N ALA A 93 -3.25 30.83 -26.75
CA ALA A 93 -3.31 30.74 -25.29
C ALA A 93 -4.17 29.55 -24.83
N VAL A 94 -5.32 29.32 -25.47
CA VAL A 94 -6.16 28.12 -25.25
C VAL A 94 -5.37 26.85 -25.56
N ALA A 95 -4.70 26.76 -26.71
CA ALA A 95 -3.91 25.58 -27.06
C ALA A 95 -2.82 25.27 -26.03
N LYS A 96 -2.17 26.29 -25.46
CA LYS A 96 -1.16 26.12 -24.40
C LYS A 96 -1.76 25.65 -23.07
N LEU A 97 -2.93 26.16 -22.68
CA LEU A 97 -3.62 25.70 -21.48
C LEU A 97 -4.09 24.25 -21.62
N GLU A 98 -4.57 23.86 -22.81
CA GLU A 98 -4.96 22.48 -23.11
C GLU A 98 -3.76 21.51 -23.10
N ASP A 99 -2.62 21.90 -23.70
CA ASP A 99 -1.37 21.12 -23.65
C ASP A 99 -0.88 20.94 -22.20
N MET A 100 -0.93 22.00 -21.38
CA MET A 100 -0.58 21.92 -19.97
C MET A 100 -1.53 21.00 -19.20
N ALA A 101 -2.84 21.08 -19.45
CA ALA A 101 -3.82 20.20 -18.84
C ALA A 101 -3.61 18.72 -19.19
N LEU A 102 -3.26 18.42 -20.45
CA LEU A 102 -2.91 17.06 -20.88
C LEU A 102 -1.67 16.53 -20.15
N LYS A 103 -0.64 17.35 -20.00
CA LYS A 103 0.59 17.00 -19.26
C LYS A 103 0.30 16.72 -17.78
N HIS A 104 -0.54 17.54 -17.14
CA HIS A 104 -0.96 17.29 -15.77
C HIS A 104 -1.75 15.99 -15.63
N ALA A 105 -2.72 15.74 -16.51
CA ALA A 105 -3.49 14.49 -16.49
C ALA A 105 -2.59 13.26 -16.70
N GLN A 106 -1.57 13.37 -17.55
CA GLN A 106 -0.60 12.30 -17.75
C GLN A 106 0.24 12.07 -16.49
N ALA A 107 0.76 13.13 -15.87
CA ALA A 107 1.54 13.02 -14.64
C ALA A 107 0.71 12.45 -13.47
N GLU A 108 -0.58 12.81 -13.37
CA GLU A 108 -1.50 12.23 -12.38
C GLU A 108 -1.73 10.73 -12.62
N ARG A 109 -1.94 10.31 -13.88
CA ARG A 109 -2.05 8.87 -14.22
C ARG A 109 -0.76 8.13 -13.89
N ASP A 110 0.38 8.68 -14.28
CA ASP A 110 1.68 8.09 -13.99
C ASP A 110 1.89 7.98 -12.47
N GLY A 111 1.53 9.02 -11.71
CA GLY A 111 1.54 9.01 -10.25
C GLY A 111 0.59 7.97 -9.63
N GLN A 112 -0.63 7.81 -10.15
CA GLN A 112 -1.58 6.79 -9.71
C GLN A 112 -1.07 5.38 -9.99
N ILE A 113 -0.44 5.16 -11.15
CA ILE A 113 0.19 3.89 -11.50
C ILE A 113 1.36 3.60 -10.55
N GLN A 114 2.17 4.60 -10.19
CA GLN A 114 3.26 4.43 -9.21
C GLN A 114 2.73 4.18 -7.79
N ALA A 115 1.65 4.85 -7.37
CA ALA A 115 0.99 4.60 -6.09
C ALA A 115 0.38 3.20 -6.02
N ALA A 116 -0.25 2.71 -7.10
CA ALA A 116 -0.76 1.35 -7.19
C ALA A 116 0.36 0.29 -7.22
N LYS A 117 1.55 0.66 -7.70
CA LYS A 117 2.77 -0.17 -7.65
C LYS A 117 3.48 -0.14 -6.30
N SER A 118 3.09 0.73 -5.36
CA SER A 118 3.66 0.71 -4.02
C SER A 118 3.26 -0.60 -3.32
N THR A 119 4.26 -1.49 -3.17
CA THR A 119 4.06 -2.84 -2.66
C THR A 119 3.43 -2.79 -1.27
N PRO A 120 2.34 -3.53 -0.99
CA PRO A 120 1.87 -3.73 0.37
C PRO A 120 3.04 -4.23 1.23
N LYS A 121 3.11 -3.73 2.48
CA LYS A 121 4.14 -4.14 3.44
C LYS A 121 4.25 -5.67 3.43
N PRO A 122 5.43 -6.26 3.22
CA PRO A 122 5.57 -7.72 3.09
C PRO A 122 4.97 -8.40 4.32
N ARG A 123 4.07 -9.35 4.10
CA ARG A 123 3.43 -10.15 5.15
C ARG A 123 4.53 -10.82 5.97
N GLN A 124 4.49 -10.72 7.29
CA GLN A 124 5.46 -11.41 8.16
C GLN A 124 5.08 -12.89 8.19
N ILE A 125 5.83 -13.70 7.44
CA ILE A 125 5.67 -15.16 7.42
C ILE A 125 6.31 -15.71 8.69
N THR A 126 5.49 -16.17 9.63
CA THR A 126 5.96 -16.62 10.96
C THR A 126 5.95 -18.14 11.14
N SER A 127 5.33 -18.87 10.21
CA SER A 127 5.28 -20.34 10.23
C SER A 127 5.26 -20.91 8.82
N GLN A 128 5.58 -22.19 8.68
CA GLN A 128 5.51 -22.90 7.40
C GLN A 128 4.08 -22.96 6.83
N ALA A 129 3.06 -23.04 7.71
CA ALA A 129 1.66 -22.98 7.31
C ALA A 129 1.26 -21.60 6.79
N ASP A 130 1.72 -20.53 7.44
CA ASP A 130 1.52 -19.14 7.01
C ASP A 130 2.25 -18.86 5.68
N ALA A 131 3.41 -19.48 5.46
CA ALA A 131 4.14 -19.43 4.19
C ALA A 131 3.36 -20.08 3.05
N ALA A 132 2.77 -21.26 3.30
CA ALA A 132 1.97 -21.99 2.32
C ALA A 132 0.71 -21.21 1.94
N GLN A 133 0.01 -20.63 2.92
CA GLN A 133 -1.17 -19.80 2.68
C GLN A 133 -0.82 -18.53 1.91
N ALA A 134 0.26 -17.83 2.28
CA ALA A 134 0.69 -16.63 1.57
C ALA A 134 1.09 -16.92 0.11
N LEU A 135 1.75 -18.05 -0.14
CA LEU A 135 2.11 -18.48 -1.50
C LEU A 135 0.86 -18.87 -2.30
N GLN A 136 -0.11 -19.54 -1.68
CA GLN A 136 -1.38 -19.89 -2.32
C GLN A 136 -2.16 -18.64 -2.77
N GLU A 137 -2.37 -17.67 -1.87
CA GLU A 137 -3.05 -16.42 -2.19
C GLU A 137 -2.34 -15.66 -3.33
N ALA A 138 -1.00 -15.64 -3.32
CA ALA A 138 -0.23 -15.00 -4.38
C ALA A 138 -0.40 -15.68 -5.75
N VAL A 139 -0.47 -17.02 -5.78
CA VAL A 139 -0.72 -17.80 -6.99
C VAL A 139 -2.16 -17.59 -7.50
N GLU A 140 -3.15 -17.55 -6.60
CA GLU A 140 -4.55 -17.28 -6.95
C GLU A 140 -4.73 -15.87 -7.53
N ILE A 141 -4.10 -14.85 -6.95
CA ILE A 141 -4.11 -13.48 -7.49
C ILE A 141 -3.49 -13.44 -8.88
N LYS A 142 -2.35 -14.13 -9.06
CA LYS A 142 -1.68 -14.21 -10.36
C LYS A 142 -2.54 -14.91 -11.40
N LEU A 143 -3.20 -16.01 -11.03
CA LEU A 143 -4.13 -16.73 -11.89
C LEU A 143 -5.34 -15.86 -12.25
N GLY A 144 -5.92 -15.15 -11.28
CA GLY A 144 -7.04 -14.24 -11.52
C GLY A 144 -6.70 -13.11 -12.50
N ARG A 145 -5.47 -12.56 -12.43
CA ARG A 145 -4.99 -11.57 -13.42
C ARG A 145 -4.84 -12.17 -14.82
N MET A 146 -4.28 -13.37 -14.92
CA MET A 146 -4.13 -14.08 -16.19
C MET A 146 -5.48 -14.48 -16.81
N LEU A 147 -6.49 -14.79 -15.99
CA LEU A 147 -7.84 -15.06 -16.47
C LEU A 147 -8.57 -13.79 -16.93
N ALA A 148 -8.21 -12.62 -16.36
CA ALA A 148 -8.76 -11.33 -16.77
C ALA A 148 -8.15 -10.79 -18.06
N ASP A 149 -6.89 -11.13 -18.37
CA ASP A 149 -6.23 -10.81 -19.65
C ASP A 149 -5.62 -12.07 -20.30
N PRO A 150 -6.34 -12.72 -21.24
CA PRO A 150 -5.89 -13.93 -21.91
C PRO A 150 -4.59 -13.75 -22.73
N ALA A 151 -4.20 -12.53 -23.06
CA ALA A 151 -2.96 -12.26 -23.81
C ALA A 151 -1.70 -12.44 -22.94
N GLU A 152 -1.82 -12.45 -21.61
CA GLU A 152 -0.72 -12.72 -20.69
C GLU A 152 -0.48 -14.22 -20.43
N VAL A 153 -1.29 -15.11 -21.03
CA VAL A 153 -1.17 -16.57 -20.86
C VAL A 153 -0.08 -17.14 -21.75
N ASP A 154 1.09 -17.45 -21.16
CA ASP A 154 2.17 -18.19 -21.84
C ASP A 154 2.45 -19.55 -21.17
N LEU A 155 3.03 -20.49 -21.91
CA LEU A 155 3.34 -21.84 -21.41
C LEU A 155 4.33 -21.83 -20.22
N LYS A 156 5.15 -20.78 -20.11
CA LYS A 156 6.16 -20.64 -19.04
C LYS A 156 5.50 -20.23 -17.73
N THR A 157 4.52 -19.33 -17.77
CA THR A 157 3.71 -18.88 -16.64
C THR A 157 2.79 -19.98 -16.16
N VAL A 158 2.17 -20.74 -17.06
CA VAL A 158 1.36 -21.91 -16.70
C VAL A 158 2.19 -22.98 -15.99
N LYS A 159 3.40 -23.27 -16.50
CA LYS A 159 4.32 -24.21 -15.83
C LYS A 159 4.76 -23.70 -14.46
N GLY A 160 5.11 -22.42 -14.35
CA GLY A 160 5.49 -21.80 -13.07
C GLY A 160 4.36 -21.80 -12.04
N ILE A 161 3.10 -21.65 -12.46
CA ILE A 161 1.93 -21.76 -11.57
C ILE A 161 1.74 -23.20 -11.11
N LYS A 162 1.87 -24.18 -12.01
CA LYS A 162 1.81 -25.60 -11.65
C LYS A 162 2.86 -25.96 -10.59
N ASP A 163 4.10 -25.55 -10.81
CA ASP A 163 5.21 -25.85 -9.90
C ASP A 163 4.99 -25.17 -8.53
N ALA A 164 4.45 -23.94 -8.53
CA ALA A 164 4.10 -23.22 -7.29
C ALA A 164 2.96 -23.90 -6.51
N LEU A 165 1.91 -24.40 -7.19
CA LEU A 165 0.82 -25.16 -6.55
C LEU A 165 1.31 -26.49 -5.97
N SER A 166 2.22 -27.18 -6.66
CA SER A 166 2.86 -28.40 -6.13
C SER A 166 3.67 -28.10 -4.86
N LEU A 167 4.42 -27.01 -4.85
CA LEU A 167 5.17 -26.59 -3.66
C LEU A 167 4.25 -26.23 -2.47
N VAL A 168 3.11 -25.57 -2.72
CA VAL A 168 2.09 -25.30 -1.69
C VAL A 168 1.55 -26.60 -1.11
N ALA A 169 1.24 -27.59 -1.96
CA ALA A 169 0.72 -28.89 -1.53
C ALA A 169 1.74 -29.68 -0.68
N GLU A 170 3.03 -29.54 -0.97
CA GLU A 170 4.11 -30.15 -0.18
C GLU A 170 4.33 -29.46 1.18
N MET A 171 4.05 -28.15 1.27
CA MET A 171 4.21 -27.36 2.49
C MET A 171 3.02 -27.40 3.43
N GLN A 172 1.82 -27.78 2.96
CA GLN A 172 0.68 -27.99 3.83
C GLN A 172 0.99 -29.16 4.80
N PRO A 173 0.65 -29.04 6.10
CA PRO A 173 0.82 -30.15 7.02
C PRO A 173 -0.03 -31.31 6.49
N LYS A 174 0.62 -32.42 6.14
CA LYS A 174 -0.08 -33.67 5.87
C LYS A 174 -0.92 -33.95 7.10
N GLU A 175 -2.25 -33.99 6.96
CA GLU A 175 -3.11 -34.48 8.03
C GLU A 175 -2.67 -35.89 8.37
N ASN A 176 -1.86 -36.02 9.42
CA ASN A 176 -1.61 -37.29 10.06
C ASN A 176 -2.92 -37.66 10.73
N ASN A 177 -3.72 -38.48 10.05
CA ASN A 177 -4.73 -39.34 10.68
C ASN A 177 -4.04 -40.30 11.65
N ASN A 178 -3.57 -39.77 12.78
CA ASN A 178 -3.21 -40.52 13.96
C ASN A 178 -3.86 -39.82 15.14
N ALA A 179 -5.17 -39.99 15.24
CA ALA A 179 -5.87 -39.89 16.50
C ALA A 179 -5.26 -40.94 17.44
N THR A 180 -4.23 -40.56 18.19
CA THR A 180 -3.83 -41.28 19.39
C THR A 180 -4.97 -41.12 20.39
N ASN A 181 -5.94 -42.03 20.32
CA ASN A 181 -6.87 -42.32 21.40
C ASN A 181 -6.04 -42.72 22.63
N LYS A 182 -5.66 -41.75 23.46
CA LYS A 182 -5.26 -41.98 24.86
C LYS A 182 -6.52 -42.23 25.70
N GLY A 183 -7.22 -43.29 25.36
CA GLY A 183 -8.24 -43.90 26.20
C GLY A 183 -7.94 -45.39 26.24
N LEU A 184 -7.80 -45.96 27.44
CA LEU A 184 -7.66 -47.40 27.60
C LEU A 184 -8.82 -48.10 26.88
N THR A 185 -8.52 -49.12 26.08
CA THR A 185 -9.56 -49.91 25.41
C THR A 185 -10.38 -50.67 26.45
N ALA A 186 -11.66 -50.96 26.15
CA ALA A 186 -12.58 -51.62 27.08
C ALA A 186 -12.00 -52.92 27.67
N ASP A 187 -11.26 -53.67 26.86
CA ASP A 187 -10.57 -54.90 27.28
C ASP A 187 -9.48 -54.65 28.34
N GLN A 188 -8.77 -53.51 28.27
CA GLN A 188 -7.77 -53.13 29.27
C GLN A 188 -8.42 -52.71 30.58
N VAL A 189 -9.59 -52.06 30.53
CA VAL A 189 -10.38 -51.72 31.73
C VAL A 189 -10.91 -52.98 32.41
N GLU A 190 -11.34 -53.98 31.65
CA GLU A 190 -11.84 -55.24 32.19
C GLU A 190 -10.73 -56.11 32.80
N THR A 191 -9.55 -56.12 32.18
CA THR A 191 -8.35 -56.78 32.72
C THR A 191 -7.90 -56.13 34.05
N ILE A 192 -7.97 -54.80 34.14
CA ILE A 192 -7.66 -54.07 35.39
C ILE A 192 -8.74 -54.34 36.45
N ARG A 193 -10.01 -54.39 36.08
CA ARG A 193 -11.13 -54.70 36.99
C ARG A 193 -10.97 -56.08 37.62
N ASN A 194 -10.67 -57.10 36.81
CA ASN A 194 -10.50 -58.47 37.29
C ASN A 194 -9.26 -58.63 38.18
N ARG A 195 -8.24 -57.79 37.98
CA ARG A 195 -7.00 -57.80 38.78
C ARG A 195 -7.12 -57.05 40.11
N ILE A 196 -8.06 -56.10 40.23
CA ILE A 196 -8.26 -55.27 41.43
C ILE A 196 -9.35 -55.83 42.36
N LEU A 197 -10.35 -56.56 41.84
CA LEU A 197 -11.47 -57.08 42.63
C LEU A 197 -11.38 -58.56 43.05
N GLY A 198 -10.31 -59.26 42.70
CA GLY A 198 -9.80 -60.47 43.38
C GLY A 198 -10.74 -61.70 43.42
N ASP A 199 -10.32 -62.81 42.80
CA ASP A 199 -10.84 -64.13 43.16
C ASP A 199 -10.09 -64.65 44.39
N GLY A 200 -10.73 -64.49 45.54
CA GLY A 200 -10.70 -65.45 46.65
C GLY A 200 -12.03 -66.19 46.68
#